data_AF-A0A1J3CS46-F1
#
_entry.id   AF-A0A1J3CS46-F1
#
_cell.length_a   1.000
_cell.length_b   1.000
_cell.length_c   1.000
_cell.angle_alpha   90.00
_cell.angle_beta   90.00
_cell.angle_gamma   90.00
#
_symmetry.space_group_name_H-M   'P 1'
#
loop_
_entity.id
_entity.type
_entity.pdbx_description
1 polymer ?
#
loop_
_entity_poly.entity_id
_entity_poly.type
_entity_poly.pdbx_seq_one_letter_code
_entity_poly.pdbx_strand_id
1 'polypeptide(L)'
;GAIPDISRLVSLRNVDFSNNNLSGRIPQYLANFPMLRNLNLSMNEFEGSVPIEGVFRNATSVSVFGNKNLCGGIRQMQLKPCTVKASPRPRKHLSLKKKVAIGIGAGMASLFLFIIAASLCWFKKRKSKKKNNANGSTLGPFFEKIS
;
A
#
# COMPACT_ATOMS: atom_id res chain seq x y z
N GLY A 1 32.53 -14.08 6.20
CA GLY A 1 32.94 -13.68 7.57
C GLY A 1 32.95 -12.17 7.67
N ALA A 2 32.89 -11.55 8.85
CA ALA A 2 32.93 -10.08 8.94
C ALA A 2 34.35 -9.52 8.78
N ILE A 3 34.47 -8.21 8.53
CA ILE A 3 35.75 -7.50 8.61
C ILE A 3 36.30 -7.62 10.04
N PRO A 4 37.57 -8.02 10.25
CA PRO A 4 38.17 -8.07 11.58
C PRO A 4 38.25 -6.66 12.19
N ASP A 5 38.21 -6.58 13.53
CA ASP A 5 38.34 -5.29 14.21
C ASP A 5 39.74 -4.70 14.00
N ILE A 6 39.80 -3.65 13.20
CA ILE A 6 41.01 -2.90 12.88
C ILE A 6 40.93 -1.46 13.40
N SER A 7 39.97 -1.14 14.25
CA SER A 7 39.69 0.22 14.75
C SER A 7 40.90 0.94 15.35
N ARG A 8 41.88 0.18 15.86
CA ARG A 8 43.12 0.73 16.46
C ARG A 8 44.21 1.08 15.46
N LEU A 9 44.06 0.71 14.19
CA LEU A 9 45.06 0.96 13.13
C LEU A 9 44.90 2.38 12.55
N VAL A 10 45.13 3.39 13.38
CA VAL A 10 44.83 4.81 13.07
C VAL A 10 45.61 5.40 11.89
N SER A 11 46.74 4.80 11.52
CA SER A 11 47.62 5.25 10.44
C SER A 11 47.28 4.65 9.07
N LEU A 12 46.19 3.87 8.96
CA LEU A 12 45.77 3.28 7.69
C LEU A 12 45.45 4.35 6.64
N ARG A 13 46.02 4.17 5.44
CA ARG A 13 45.79 5.05 4.28
C ARG A 13 45.05 4.35 3.16
N ASN A 14 45.40 3.10 2.91
CA ASN A 14 44.83 2.27 1.86
C ASN A 14 44.39 0.96 2.49
N VAL A 15 43.13 0.61 2.30
CA VAL A 15 42.55 -0.65 2.78
C VAL A 15 41.89 -1.32 1.59
N ASP A 16 42.32 -2.55 1.29
CA ASP A 16 41.71 -3.37 0.27
C ASP A 16 41.21 -4.68 0.88
N PHE A 17 39.88 -4.85 0.85
CA PHE A 17 39.18 -6.06 1.24
C PHE A 17 38.40 -6.66 0.07
N SER A 18 38.67 -6.21 -1.16
CA SER A 18 37.92 -6.65 -2.32
C SER A 18 38.08 -8.14 -2.62
N ASN A 19 37.15 -8.69 -3.39
CA ASN A 19 37.19 -10.07 -3.90
C ASN A 19 37.30 -11.12 -2.79
N ASN A 20 36.48 -10.98 -1.75
CA ASN A 20 36.40 -11.93 -0.66
C ASN A 20 34.95 -12.36 -0.42
N ASN A 21 34.75 -13.30 0.50
CA ASN A 21 33.43 -13.69 0.99
C ASN A 21 33.09 -13.00 2.32
N LEU A 22 33.42 -11.70 2.43
CA LEU A 22 33.11 -10.92 3.61
C LEU A 22 31.63 -10.55 3.61
N SER A 23 30.99 -10.64 4.77
CA SER A 23 29.55 -10.49 4.91
C SER A 23 29.18 -9.64 6.13
N GLY A 24 27.90 -9.26 6.22
CA GLY A 24 27.39 -8.38 7.27
C GLY A 24 27.46 -6.91 6.89
N ARG A 25 27.33 -6.02 7.88
CA ARG A 25 27.33 -4.57 7.65
C ARG A 25 28.74 -4.00 7.56
N ILE A 26 28.91 -2.96 6.75
CA ILE A 26 30.14 -2.17 6.73
C ILE A 26 30.29 -1.46 8.09
N PRO A 27 31.38 -1.69 8.85
CA PRO A 27 31.55 -1.07 10.15
C PRO A 27 31.66 0.45 10.07
N GLN A 28 30.86 1.15 10.87
CA GLN A 28 30.81 2.62 10.86
C GLN A 28 32.17 3.26 11.22
N TYR A 29 32.99 2.60 12.04
CA TYR A 29 34.30 3.13 12.43
C TYR A 29 35.26 3.30 11.24
N LEU A 30 35.02 2.65 10.10
CA LEU A 30 35.83 2.87 8.89
C LEU A 30 35.76 4.32 8.40
N ALA A 31 34.66 5.02 8.69
CA ALA A 31 34.52 6.44 8.41
C ALA A 31 35.41 7.31 9.33
N ASN A 32 35.87 6.78 10.47
CA ASN A 32 36.59 7.53 11.50
C ASN A 32 38.10 7.43 11.38
N PHE A 33 38.64 6.68 10.40
CA PHE A 33 40.09 6.62 10.20
C PHE A 33 40.62 7.97 9.68
N PRO A 34 41.51 8.65 10.42
CA PRO A 34 41.91 10.01 10.10
C PRO A 34 42.79 10.10 8.86
N MET A 35 43.52 9.04 8.52
CA MET A 35 44.46 9.02 7.39
C MET A 35 43.95 8.24 6.18
N LEU A 36 42.74 7.65 6.25
CA LEU A 36 42.24 6.75 5.22
C LEU A 36 41.86 7.52 3.95
N ARG A 37 42.43 7.11 2.82
CA ARG A 37 42.28 7.74 1.50
C ARG A 37 41.61 6.85 0.49
N ASN A 38 41.90 5.54 0.55
CA ASN A 38 41.39 4.56 -0.39
C ASN A 38 40.85 3.36 0.38
N LEU A 39 39.60 2.98 0.07
CA LEU A 39 38.91 1.86 0.69
C LEU A 39 38.20 1.05 -0.40
N ASN A 40 38.67 -0.16 -0.63
CA ASN A 40 38.07 -1.07 -1.59
C ASN A 40 37.35 -2.21 -0.85
N LEU A 41 36.02 -2.19 -0.89
CA LEU A 41 35.12 -3.19 -0.31
C LEU A 41 34.36 -3.97 -1.41
N SER A 42 34.78 -3.83 -2.67
CA SER A 42 34.05 -4.40 -3.80
C SER A 42 34.05 -5.93 -3.81
N MET A 43 33.11 -6.53 -4.54
CA MET A 43 33.07 -7.97 -4.77
C MET A 43 33.09 -8.78 -3.46
N ASN A 44 32.15 -8.46 -2.57
CA ASN A 44 31.90 -9.16 -1.30
C ASN A 44 30.37 -9.38 -1.12
N GLU A 45 29.97 -9.83 0.07
CA GLU A 45 28.59 -10.08 0.48
C GLU A 45 28.10 -9.08 1.54
N PHE A 46 28.60 -7.83 1.51
CA PHE A 46 28.16 -6.80 2.45
C PHE A 46 26.68 -6.42 2.25
N GLU A 47 26.03 -6.05 3.33
CA GLU A 47 24.61 -5.70 3.36
C GLU A 47 24.30 -4.45 4.18
N GLY A 48 23.13 -3.86 3.91
CA GLY A 48 22.62 -2.70 4.64
C GLY A 48 23.08 -1.37 4.07
N SER A 49 22.95 -0.31 4.87
CA SER A 49 23.24 1.05 4.46
C SER A 49 24.75 1.32 4.40
N VAL A 50 25.22 1.89 3.30
CA VAL A 50 26.59 2.42 3.22
C VAL A 50 26.69 3.72 4.04
N PRO A 51 27.73 3.88 4.89
CA PRO A 51 27.96 5.14 5.61
C PRO A 51 28.13 6.32 4.64
N ILE A 52 27.88 7.54 5.13
CA ILE A 52 28.00 8.79 4.34
C ILE A 52 29.03 9.75 4.91
N GLU A 53 29.83 9.29 5.87
CA GLU A 53 30.80 10.10 6.61
C GLU A 53 32.24 9.70 6.28
N GLY A 54 33.19 10.58 6.60
CA GLY A 54 34.62 10.31 6.42
C GLY A 54 34.97 9.93 4.98
N VAL A 55 35.74 8.85 4.82
CA VAL A 55 36.16 8.35 3.49
C VAL A 55 34.97 8.09 2.56
N PHE A 56 33.80 7.71 3.10
CA PHE A 56 32.59 7.41 2.32
C PHE A 56 31.92 8.64 1.69
N ARG A 57 32.33 9.86 2.07
CA ARG A 57 31.89 11.10 1.39
C ARG A 57 32.46 11.22 -0.02
N ASN A 58 33.54 10.51 -0.33
CA ASN A 58 34.20 10.58 -1.62
C ASN A 58 34.03 9.28 -2.41
N ALA A 59 33.21 9.34 -3.47
CA ALA A 59 32.92 8.18 -4.33
C ALA A 59 34.13 7.68 -5.12
N THR A 60 35.18 8.50 -5.33
CA THR A 60 36.40 8.04 -6.01
C THR A 60 37.35 7.30 -5.08
N SER A 61 37.24 7.55 -3.77
CA SER A 61 38.06 6.93 -2.73
C SER A 61 37.50 5.57 -2.28
N VAL A 62 36.21 5.33 -2.46
CA VAL A 62 35.52 4.15 -1.92
C VAL A 62 34.84 3.35 -3.02
N SER A 63 35.20 2.06 -3.11
CA SER A 63 34.58 1.11 -4.01
C SER A 63 33.74 0.10 -3.24
N VAL A 64 32.44 0.02 -3.54
CA VAL A 64 31.49 -0.92 -2.92
C VAL A 64 30.72 -1.77 -3.93
N PHE A 65 31.11 -1.72 -5.21
CA PHE A 65 30.41 -2.45 -6.28
C PHE A 65 30.46 -3.97 -6.04
N GLY A 66 29.53 -4.73 -6.61
CA GLY A 66 29.49 -6.18 -6.47
C GLY A 66 28.82 -6.70 -5.18
N ASN A 67 28.52 -5.82 -4.21
CA ASN A 67 27.78 -6.18 -3.00
C ASN A 67 26.26 -6.01 -3.21
N LYS A 68 25.56 -7.11 -3.51
CA LYS A 68 24.14 -7.10 -3.95
C LYS A 68 23.14 -6.54 -2.93
N ASN A 69 23.47 -6.62 -1.64
CA ASN A 69 22.58 -6.28 -0.54
C ASN A 69 22.87 -4.90 0.09
N LEU A 70 23.79 -4.12 -0.49
CA LEU A 70 23.99 -2.74 -0.09
C LEU A 70 22.88 -1.82 -0.59
N CYS A 71 22.64 -0.76 0.17
CA CYS A 71 21.68 0.29 -0.13
C CYS A 71 22.16 1.64 0.42
N GLY A 72 21.51 2.74 0.04
CA GLY A 72 21.80 4.07 0.57
C GLY A 72 23.14 4.63 0.11
N GLY A 73 23.93 5.17 1.04
CA GLY A 73 25.18 5.87 0.70
C GLY A 73 24.96 7.21 0.00
N ILE A 74 26.05 7.78 -0.52
CA ILE A 74 26.02 9.00 -1.32
C ILE A 74 25.48 8.73 -2.73
N ARG A 75 24.86 9.73 -3.36
CA ARG A 75 24.18 9.59 -4.65
C ARG A 75 25.09 9.07 -5.77
N GLN A 76 26.36 9.44 -5.73
CA GLN A 76 27.36 9.08 -6.73
C GLN A 76 27.63 7.57 -6.80
N MET A 77 27.36 6.82 -5.71
CA MET A 77 27.51 5.36 -5.68
C MET A 77 26.35 4.62 -6.38
N GLN A 78 25.26 5.32 -6.72
CA GLN A 78 24.11 4.78 -7.46
C GLN A 78 23.45 3.54 -6.84
N LEU A 79 23.52 3.41 -5.52
CA LEU A 79 22.87 2.30 -4.81
C LEU A 79 21.37 2.56 -4.65
N LYS A 80 20.59 1.47 -4.60
CA LYS A 80 19.16 1.53 -4.28
C LYS A 80 18.96 2.19 -2.90
N PRO A 81 17.93 3.04 -2.70
CA PRO A 81 17.60 3.53 -1.37
C PRO A 81 17.30 2.38 -0.41
N CYS A 82 17.66 2.53 0.87
CA CYS A 82 17.32 1.53 1.86
C CYS A 82 15.82 1.55 2.15
N THR A 83 15.18 0.39 2.08
CA THR A 83 13.79 0.22 2.49
C THR A 83 13.74 0.26 4.01
N VAL A 84 13.61 1.45 4.58
CA VAL A 84 13.17 1.55 5.97
C VAL A 84 11.78 0.96 5.97
N LYS A 85 11.60 -0.24 6.55
CA LYS A 85 10.26 -0.72 6.90
C LYS A 85 9.68 0.40 7.74
N ALA A 86 8.76 1.17 7.16
CA ALA A 86 7.95 2.05 7.96
C ALA A 86 7.39 1.13 9.04
N SER A 87 7.74 1.39 10.30
CA SER A 87 6.98 0.86 11.42
C SER A 87 5.52 1.02 11.00
N PRO A 88 4.70 -0.04 11.01
CA PRO A 88 3.35 0.07 10.51
C PRO A 88 2.72 1.26 11.22
N ARG A 89 2.54 2.37 10.49
CA ARG A 89 1.66 3.44 10.93
C ARG A 89 0.39 2.71 11.34
N PRO A 90 -0.19 2.95 12.53
CA PRO A 90 -1.40 2.25 12.92
C PRO A 90 -2.34 2.34 11.73
N ARG A 91 -2.62 1.19 11.09
CA ARG A 91 -3.60 1.15 10.01
C ARG A 91 -4.78 1.84 10.64
N LYS A 92 -5.25 2.96 10.08
CA LYS A 92 -6.58 3.46 10.44
C LYS A 92 -7.51 2.33 9.98
N HIS A 93 -7.75 1.39 10.89
CA HIS A 93 -8.65 0.27 10.70
C HIS A 93 -9.97 0.96 10.48
N LEU A 94 -10.39 1.03 9.21
CA LEU A 94 -11.70 1.50 8.86
C LEU A 94 -12.66 0.57 9.60
N SER A 95 -13.13 1.06 10.75
CA SER A 95 -13.86 0.26 11.71
C SER A 95 -14.95 -0.49 10.98
N LEU A 96 -15.11 -1.79 11.25
CA LEU A 96 -16.16 -2.64 10.70
C LEU A 96 -17.54 -1.94 10.73
N LYS A 97 -17.78 -1.08 11.73
CA LYS A 97 -18.92 -0.15 11.86
C LYS A 97 -19.19 0.70 10.60
N LYS A 98 -18.17 1.23 9.93
CA LYS A 98 -18.30 2.04 8.70
C LYS A 98 -18.67 1.20 7.47
N LYS A 99 -18.23 -0.07 7.39
CA LYS A 99 -18.64 -0.99 6.31
C LYS A 99 -20.07 -1.49 6.51
N VAL A 100 -20.46 -1.79 7.75
CA VAL A 100 -21.83 -2.23 8.10
C VAL A 100 -22.86 -1.12 7.86
N ALA A 101 -22.53 0.13 8.22
CA ALA A 101 -23.42 1.27 8.00
C ALA A 101 -23.75 1.50 6.52
N ILE A 102 -22.77 1.35 5.61
CA ILE A 102 -22.99 1.47 4.16
C ILE A 102 -23.92 0.37 3.64
N GLY A 103 -23.76 -0.87 4.13
CA GLY A 103 -24.61 -2.00 3.76
C GLY A 103 -26.08 -1.82 4.19
N ILE A 104 -26.32 -1.33 5.41
CA ILE A 104 -27.68 -1.08 5.92
C ILE A 104 -28.38 0.01 5.10
N GLY A 105 -27.67 1.10 4.77
CA GLY A 105 -28.24 2.20 3.98
C GLY A 105 -28.75 1.77 2.61
N ALA A 106 -27.99 0.93 1.90
CA ALA A 106 -28.38 0.41 0.58
C ALA A 106 -29.59 -0.54 0.64
N GLY A 107 -29.68 -1.35 1.71
CA GLY A 107 -30.81 -2.26 1.92
C GLY A 107 -32.13 -1.51 2.15
N MET A 108 -32.12 -0.47 2.99
CA MET A 108 -33.33 0.31 3.27
C MET A 108 -33.85 1.05 2.02
N ALA A 109 -32.95 1.64 1.22
CA ALA A 109 -33.34 2.34 0.00
C ALA A 109 -34.03 1.40 -1.00
N SER A 110 -33.50 0.18 -1.15
CA SER A 110 -34.08 -0.86 -2.01
C SER A 110 -35.48 -1.29 -1.55
N LEU A 111 -35.68 -1.48 -0.24
CA LEU A 111 -36.97 -1.86 0.33
C LEU A 111 -38.02 -0.75 0.16
N PHE A 112 -37.62 0.51 0.39
CA PHE A 112 -38.51 1.66 0.19
C PHE A 112 -38.99 1.78 -1.26
N LEU A 113 -38.10 1.62 -2.24
CA LEU A 113 -38.46 1.64 -3.66
C LEU A 113 -39.42 0.49 -4.03
N PHE A 114 -39.20 -0.71 -3.47
CA PHE A 114 -40.10 -1.84 -3.66
C PHE A 114 -41.51 -1.58 -3.13
N ILE A 115 -41.64 -1.00 -1.93
CA ILE A 115 -42.94 -0.65 -1.33
C ILE A 115 -43.66 0.40 -2.16
N ILE A 116 -42.95 1.43 -2.63
CA ILE A 116 -43.51 2.46 -3.51
C ILE A 116 -44.04 1.83 -4.79
N ALA A 117 -43.25 0.99 -5.46
CA ALA A 117 -43.66 0.30 -6.67
C ALA A 117 -44.90 -0.58 -6.44
N ALA A 118 -44.91 -1.38 -5.36
CA ALA A 118 -46.04 -2.23 -5.00
C ALA A 118 -47.32 -1.41 -4.73
N SER A 119 -47.20 -0.28 -4.02
CA SER A 119 -48.33 0.61 -3.76
C SER A 119 -48.90 1.21 -5.05
N LEU A 120 -48.04 1.68 -5.97
CA LEU A 120 -48.45 2.21 -7.27
C LEU A 120 -49.13 1.13 -8.13
N CYS A 121 -48.59 -0.09 -8.15
CA CYS A 121 -49.21 -1.22 -8.82
C CYS A 121 -50.60 -1.55 -8.23
N TRP A 122 -50.73 -1.53 -6.91
CA TRP A 122 -52.00 -1.78 -6.24
C TRP A 122 -53.03 -0.68 -6.51
N PHE A 123 -52.64 0.60 -6.47
CA PHE A 123 -53.50 1.72 -6.81
C PHE A 123 -53.95 1.68 -8.28
N LYS A 124 -53.07 1.31 -9.21
CA LYS A 124 -53.43 1.10 -10.62
C LYS A 124 -54.43 -0.05 -10.77
N LYS A 125 -54.23 -1.17 -10.08
CA LYS A 125 -55.17 -2.31 -10.08
C LYS A 125 -56.54 -1.93 -9.49
N ARG A 126 -56.57 -1.11 -8.43
CA ARG A 126 -57.81 -0.60 -7.83
C ARG A 126 -58.57 0.35 -8.77
N LYS A 127 -57.86 1.21 -9.51
CA LYS A 127 -58.47 2.06 -10.56
C LYS A 127 -59.01 1.24 -11.73
N SER A 128 -58.30 0.20 -12.17
CA SER A 128 -58.76 -0.70 -13.23
C SER A 128 -60.03 -1.47 -12.83
N LYS A 129 -60.11 -1.99 -11.59
CA LYS A 129 -61.35 -2.59 -11.07
C LYS A 129 -62.53 -1.60 -11.03
N LYS A 130 -62.30 -0.33 -10.66
CA LYS A 130 -63.35 0.71 -10.70
C LYS A 130 -63.83 1.02 -12.13
N LYS A 131 -62.94 1.04 -13.13
CA LYS A 131 -63.32 1.21 -14.55
C LYS A 131 -64.12 0.02 -15.08
N ASN A 132 -63.74 -1.21 -14.72
CA ASN A 132 -64.46 -2.42 -15.15
C ASN A 132 -65.86 -2.49 -14.53
N ASN A 133 -66.04 -2.04 -13.28
CA ASN A 133 -67.36 -1.97 -12.64
C ASN A 133 -68.24 -0.83 -13.18
N ALA A 134 -67.65 0.29 -13.62
CA ALA A 134 -68.39 1.38 -14.26
C ALA A 134 -68.89 1.00 -15.67
N ASN A 135 -68.13 0.20 -16.41
CA ASN A 135 -68.50 -0.24 -17.76
C ASN A 135 -69.43 -1.47 -17.77
N GLY A 136 -69.57 -2.16 -16.64
CA GLY A 136 -70.48 -3.31 -16.48
C GLY A 136 -71.90 -2.97 -16.02
N SER A 137 -72.21 -1.68 -15.81
CA SER A 137 -73.50 -1.23 -15.24
C SER A 137 -74.41 -0.52 -16.26
N THR A 138 -74.12 -0.57 -17.56
CA THR A 138 -75.01 -0.07 -18.63
C THR A 138 -75.12 -1.08 -19.77
N LEU A 139 -75.75 -2.23 -19.51
CA LEU A 139 -76.44 -3.00 -20.54
C LEU A 139 -77.52 -3.94 -19.93
N GLY A 140 -78.74 -3.39 -19.82
CA GLY A 140 -80.02 -4.11 -19.68
C GLY A 140 -80.36 -4.71 -18.29
N PRO A 141 -81.65 -4.91 -17.96
CA PRO A 141 -82.83 -4.86 -18.83
C PRO A 141 -83.92 -3.88 -18.35
N PHE A 142 -84.42 -3.04 -19.27
CA PHE A 142 -85.74 -2.43 -19.11
C PHE A 142 -86.76 -3.39 -19.75
N PHE A 143 -87.37 -4.24 -18.94
CA PHE A 143 -88.58 -5.00 -19.31
C PHE A 143 -89.48 -5.13 -18.08
N GLU A 144 -90.56 -4.35 -18.06
CA GLU A 144 -91.89 -4.58 -17.48
C GLU A 144 -92.67 -3.26 -17.69
N LYS A 145 -93.91 -3.20 -18.19
CA LYS A 145 -95.13 -3.80 -17.62
C LYS A 145 -96.29 -3.65 -18.64
N ILE A 146 -96.89 -4.73 -19.14
CA ILE A 146 -98.25 -5.29 -18.87
C ILE A 146 -99.47 -4.45 -19.33
N SER A 147 -100.33 -5.17 -20.08
CA SER A 147 -101.76 -5.00 -20.43
C SER A 147 -102.17 -4.15 -21.62
#